data_AF-E1ZVZ8-F1
#
_entry.id   AF-E1ZVZ8-F1
#
_cell.length_a   1.000
_cell.length_b   1.000
_cell.length_c   1.000
_cell.angle_alpha   90.00
_cell.angle_beta   90.00
_cell.angle_gamma   90.00
#
_symmetry.space_group_name_H-M   'P 1'
#
loop_
_entity.id
_entity.type
_entity.pdbx_description
1 polymer ?
#
loop_
_entity_poly.entity_id
_entity_poly.type
_entity_poly.pdbx_seq_one_letter_code
_entity_poly.pdbx_strand_id
1 'polypeptide(L)'
;VSRYYSVFKEYGVFEFRDFVPFLLPLTMSLLAPNIFVALKLWLIMILISSAIFGMIGFNAAHHHPDIFHDGDIYRNDLDWGLLEMDAVRDREVIDDSIILAITHFGSHTLHHLLPTVDHHYLSLCVPAFLQTCKEFGVSSDKWTQWELLKGQFRQLSRTEVKKNFR
;
A
#
# COMPACT_ATOMS: atom_id res chain seq x y z
N VAL A 1 -10.81 -8.37 -13.85
CA VAL A 1 -11.55 -9.54 -14.41
C VAL A 1 -12.67 -10.00 -13.49
N SER A 2 -12.42 -10.17 -12.18
CA SER A 2 -13.45 -10.56 -11.20
C SER A 2 -14.68 -9.61 -11.18
N ARG A 3 -14.48 -8.28 -11.08
CA ARG A 3 -15.60 -7.33 -11.01
C ARG A 3 -16.61 -7.42 -12.16
N TYR A 4 -16.17 -7.40 -13.42
CA TYR A 4 -17.10 -7.46 -14.56
C TYR A 4 -17.82 -8.79 -14.65
N TYR A 5 -17.14 -9.90 -14.32
CA TYR A 5 -17.80 -11.19 -14.18
C TYR A 5 -18.91 -11.14 -13.12
N SER A 6 -18.60 -10.62 -11.92
CA SER A 6 -19.57 -10.47 -10.83
C SER A 6 -20.73 -9.53 -11.19
N VAL A 7 -20.50 -8.47 -11.96
CA VAL A 7 -21.59 -7.61 -12.46
C VAL A 7 -22.60 -8.41 -13.28
N PHE A 8 -22.14 -9.30 -14.17
CA PHE A 8 -23.04 -10.13 -14.98
C PHE A 8 -23.63 -11.33 -14.25
N LYS A 9 -22.94 -11.87 -13.25
CA LYS A 9 -23.29 -13.17 -12.62
C LYS A 9 -23.87 -13.07 -11.21
N GLU A 10 -23.52 -12.03 -10.47
CA GLU A 10 -23.87 -11.89 -9.05
C GLU A 10 -24.73 -10.65 -8.81
N TYR A 11 -24.31 -9.49 -9.33
CA TYR A 11 -24.94 -8.22 -8.99
C TYR A 11 -26.08 -7.83 -9.92
N GLY A 12 -25.99 -8.16 -11.22
CA GLY A 12 -27.01 -7.82 -12.22
C GLY A 12 -27.17 -6.31 -12.49
N VAL A 13 -26.29 -5.46 -11.94
CA VAL A 13 -26.35 -4.00 -12.08
C VAL A 13 -24.97 -3.42 -12.37
N PHE A 14 -24.94 -2.49 -13.32
CA PHE A 14 -23.77 -1.66 -13.60
C PHE A 14 -23.85 -0.38 -12.77
N GLU A 15 -22.75 -0.02 -12.13
CA GLU A 15 -22.61 1.22 -11.38
C GLU A 15 -21.63 2.15 -12.10
N PHE A 16 -21.65 3.44 -11.77
CA PHE A 16 -20.75 4.44 -12.36
C PHE A 16 -19.27 4.01 -12.31
N ARG A 17 -18.84 3.40 -11.19
CA ARG A 17 -17.48 2.86 -11.00
C ARG A 17 -17.06 1.80 -12.02
N ASP A 18 -18.01 1.08 -12.62
CA ASP A 18 -17.74 0.08 -13.66
C ASP A 18 -17.39 0.73 -15.01
N PHE A 19 -17.72 2.02 -15.19
CA PHE A 19 -17.39 2.77 -16.40
C PHE A 19 -16.09 3.58 -16.25
N VAL A 20 -15.71 3.96 -15.03
CA VAL A 20 -14.53 4.80 -14.74
C VAL A 20 -13.24 4.30 -15.42
N PRO A 21 -12.90 2.99 -15.41
CA PRO A 21 -11.68 2.49 -16.05
C PRO A 21 -11.59 2.74 -17.56
N PHE A 22 -12.74 2.93 -18.23
CA PHE A 22 -12.80 3.13 -19.68
C PHE A 22 -12.79 4.60 -20.09
N LEU A 23 -12.98 5.55 -19.15
CA LEU A 23 -13.02 6.97 -19.46
C LEU A 23 -11.71 7.44 -20.12
N LEU A 24 -10.57 7.06 -19.56
CA LEU A 24 -9.25 7.45 -20.08
C LEU A 24 -8.96 6.87 -21.48
N PRO A 25 -9.04 5.56 -21.73
CA PRO A 25 -8.81 5.04 -23.08
C PRO A 25 -9.84 5.57 -24.09
N LEU A 26 -11.09 5.83 -23.68
CA LEU A 26 -12.09 6.44 -24.53
C LEU A 26 -11.71 7.88 -24.91
N THR A 27 -11.34 8.74 -23.95
CA THR A 27 -10.95 10.13 -24.25
C THR A 27 -9.69 10.18 -25.10
N MET A 28 -8.69 9.33 -24.82
CA MET A 28 -7.50 9.20 -25.66
C MET A 28 -7.86 8.82 -27.09
N SER A 29 -8.79 7.90 -27.28
CA SER A 29 -9.25 7.44 -28.60
C SER A 29 -9.97 8.51 -29.40
N LEU A 30 -10.73 9.39 -28.71
CA LEU A 30 -11.46 10.49 -29.35
C LEU A 30 -10.55 11.67 -29.74
N LEU A 31 -9.46 11.89 -29.01
CA LEU A 31 -8.56 13.03 -29.22
C LEU A 31 -7.30 12.68 -30.03
N ALA A 32 -6.94 11.40 -30.12
CA ALA A 32 -5.76 10.98 -30.86
C ALA A 32 -5.98 11.10 -32.38
N PRO A 33 -4.92 11.36 -33.17
CA PRO A 33 -5.01 11.37 -34.64
C PRO A 33 -5.46 10.04 -35.25
N ASN A 34 -5.23 8.92 -34.55
CA ASN A 34 -5.79 7.63 -34.89
C ASN A 34 -5.88 6.73 -33.64
N ILE A 35 -6.73 5.70 -33.70
CA ILE A 35 -6.99 4.77 -32.60
C ILE A 35 -5.75 3.96 -32.19
N PHE A 36 -4.86 3.64 -33.13
CA PHE A 36 -3.66 2.86 -32.84
C PHE A 36 -2.63 3.66 -32.02
N VAL A 37 -2.56 4.98 -32.20
CA VAL A 37 -1.75 5.88 -31.37
C VAL A 37 -2.29 5.91 -29.94
N ALA A 38 -3.62 6.05 -29.78
CA ALA A 38 -4.25 6.00 -28.45
C ALA A 38 -3.97 4.66 -27.76
N LEU A 39 -4.18 3.54 -28.45
CA LEU A 39 -3.93 2.20 -27.92
C LEU A 39 -2.46 2.02 -27.52
N LYS A 40 -1.51 2.41 -28.37
CA LYS A 40 -0.07 2.31 -28.08
C LYS A 40 0.30 3.10 -26.81
N LEU A 41 -0.15 4.34 -26.70
CA LEU A 41 0.14 5.18 -25.53
C LEU A 41 -0.50 4.62 -24.27
N TRP A 42 -1.74 4.16 -24.35
CA TRP A 42 -2.44 3.56 -23.21
C TRP A 42 -1.74 2.29 -22.70
N LEU A 43 -1.28 1.42 -23.60
CA LEU A 43 -0.49 0.24 -23.22
C LEU A 43 0.85 0.61 -22.58
N ILE A 44 1.53 1.66 -23.07
CA ILE A 44 2.76 2.17 -22.45
C ILE A 44 2.48 2.69 -21.04
N MET A 45 1.39 3.45 -20.85
CA MET A 45 0.98 3.94 -19.53
C MET A 45 0.73 2.78 -18.57
N ILE A 46 -0.04 1.76 -18.99
CA ILE A 46 -0.28 0.56 -18.17
C ILE A 46 1.03 -0.12 -17.81
N LEU A 47 1.94 -0.32 -18.77
CA LEU A 47 3.22 -0.98 -18.54
C LEU A 47 4.04 -0.23 -17.49
N ILE A 48 4.21 1.09 -17.66
CA ILE A 48 5.00 1.93 -16.75
C ILE A 48 4.34 1.97 -15.37
N SER A 49 3.04 2.22 -15.28
CA SER A 49 2.32 2.25 -14.02
C SER A 49 2.40 0.90 -13.29
N SER A 50 2.27 -0.22 -14.01
CA SER A 50 2.39 -1.56 -13.42
C SER A 50 3.79 -1.85 -12.93
N ALA A 51 4.83 -1.43 -13.68
CA ALA A 51 6.21 -1.57 -13.25
C ALA A 51 6.50 -0.75 -11.98
N ILE A 52 6.05 0.51 -11.94
CA ILE A 52 6.19 1.37 -10.76
C ILE A 52 5.46 0.77 -9.56
N PHE A 53 4.20 0.36 -9.74
CA PHE A 53 3.41 -0.24 -8.67
C PHE A 53 4.02 -1.55 -8.16
N GLY A 54 4.55 -2.39 -9.06
CA GLY A 54 5.29 -3.59 -8.70
C GLY A 54 6.55 -3.28 -7.88
N MET A 55 7.32 -2.26 -8.25
CA MET A 55 8.49 -1.82 -7.47
C MET A 55 8.11 -1.30 -6.08
N ILE A 56 7.01 -0.54 -5.98
CA ILE A 56 6.49 -0.06 -4.68
C ILE A 56 6.10 -1.25 -3.81
N GLY A 57 5.34 -2.19 -4.38
CA GLY A 57 4.87 -3.40 -3.72
C GLY A 57 5.99 -4.35 -3.26
N PHE A 58 7.14 -4.34 -3.94
CA PHE A 58 8.26 -5.23 -3.64
C PHE A 58 8.90 -5.01 -2.27
N ASN A 59 8.81 -3.79 -1.73
CA ASN A 59 9.27 -3.49 -0.38
C ASN A 59 8.12 -3.07 0.54
N ALA A 60 7.22 -2.18 0.04
CA ALA A 60 6.00 -1.68 0.67
C ALA A 60 6.06 -1.49 2.20
N ALA A 61 7.23 -1.17 2.76
CA ALA A 61 7.49 -1.08 4.19
C ALA A 61 7.06 -2.33 5.01
N HIS A 62 7.14 -3.51 4.41
CA HIS A 62 6.90 -4.80 5.04
C HIS A 62 8.19 -5.59 5.31
N HIS A 63 9.32 -5.19 4.73
CA HIS A 63 10.54 -5.99 4.75
C HIS A 63 11.69 -5.27 5.46
N HIS A 64 11.97 -5.70 6.69
CA HIS A 64 13.12 -5.28 7.50
C HIS A 64 13.34 -6.31 8.63
N PRO A 65 14.57 -6.48 9.17
CA PRO A 65 14.80 -7.41 10.28
C PRO A 65 14.08 -7.07 11.57
N ASP A 66 13.58 -5.83 11.70
CA ASP A 66 12.80 -5.34 12.84
C ASP A 66 11.29 -5.24 12.53
N ILE A 67 10.86 -5.80 11.39
CA ILE A 67 9.46 -5.98 11.03
C ILE A 67 9.14 -7.47 11.13
N PHE A 68 8.07 -7.82 11.81
CA PHE A 68 7.66 -9.20 12.01
C PHE A 68 7.36 -9.90 10.67
N HIS A 69 7.89 -11.11 10.50
CA HIS A 69 7.57 -12.00 9.38
C HIS A 69 7.15 -13.37 9.90
N ASP A 70 6.46 -14.15 9.06
CA ASP A 70 6.19 -15.55 9.37
C ASP A 70 7.50 -16.31 9.67
N GLY A 71 7.48 -17.12 10.72
CA GLY A 71 8.66 -17.75 11.31
C GLY A 71 9.39 -16.95 12.40
N ASP A 72 9.02 -15.68 12.66
CA ASP A 72 9.48 -14.94 13.84
C ASP A 72 8.76 -15.36 15.13
N ILE A 73 9.38 -15.07 16.27
CA ILE A 73 8.72 -15.17 17.57
C ILE A 73 7.94 -13.86 17.78
N TYR A 74 6.62 -13.98 17.77
CA TYR A 74 5.68 -12.89 18.04
C TYR A 74 5.63 -12.54 19.54
N ARG A 75 5.00 -11.40 19.86
CA ARG A 75 4.76 -10.96 21.25
C ARG A 75 3.75 -11.87 21.96
N ASN A 76 3.85 -11.98 23.29
CA ASN A 76 2.85 -12.72 24.08
C ASN A 76 1.49 -12.00 24.16
N ASP A 77 1.53 -10.66 24.04
CA ASP A 77 0.33 -9.83 23.99
C ASP A 77 -0.27 -9.89 22.59
N LEU A 78 -1.47 -10.46 22.47
CA LEU A 78 -2.12 -10.72 21.18
C LEU A 78 -3.07 -9.59 20.75
N ASP A 79 -2.88 -8.38 21.28
CA ASP A 79 -3.59 -7.21 20.79
C ASP A 79 -3.37 -7.05 19.28
N TRP A 80 -4.48 -7.00 18.54
CA TRP A 80 -4.46 -6.95 17.09
C TRP A 80 -3.73 -5.71 16.57
N GLY A 81 -3.94 -4.54 17.20
CA GLY A 81 -3.27 -3.32 16.80
C GLY A 81 -1.75 -3.42 16.95
N LEU A 82 -1.27 -4.01 18.05
CA LEU A 82 0.16 -4.26 18.25
C LEU A 82 0.74 -5.23 17.22
N LEU A 83 0.01 -6.28 16.86
CA LEU A 83 0.44 -7.24 15.84
C LEU A 83 0.52 -6.59 14.44
N GLU A 84 -0.45 -5.76 14.06
CA GLU A 84 -0.39 -4.98 12.80
C GLU A 84 0.82 -4.04 12.79
N MET A 85 1.05 -3.32 13.90
CA MET A 85 2.20 -2.42 14.06
C MET A 85 3.55 -3.14 13.92
N ASP A 86 3.64 -4.39 14.35
CA ASP A 86 4.86 -5.19 14.24
C ASP A 86 5.16 -5.60 12.79
N ALA A 87 4.12 -5.86 11.98
CA ALA A 87 4.21 -6.38 10.62
C ALA A 87 4.48 -5.32 9.54
N VAL A 88 4.44 -4.03 9.89
CA VAL A 88 4.60 -2.92 8.96
C VAL A 88 5.41 -1.77 9.54
N ARG A 89 5.82 -0.81 8.70
CA ARG A 89 6.35 0.50 9.12
C ARG A 89 5.80 1.61 8.22
N ASP A 90 5.82 2.84 8.71
CA ASP A 90 5.58 4.01 7.88
C ASP A 90 6.88 4.51 7.24
N ARG A 91 6.73 5.31 6.18
CA ARG A 91 7.84 5.82 5.37
C ARG A 91 7.93 7.32 5.45
N GLU A 92 9.16 7.81 5.57
CA GLU A 92 9.44 9.24 5.43
C GLU A 92 9.09 9.73 4.02
N VAL A 93 8.75 11.01 3.88
CA VAL A 93 8.43 11.72 2.62
C VAL A 93 7.12 11.30 1.96
N ILE A 94 6.71 10.03 2.05
CA ILE A 94 5.50 9.52 1.37
C ILE A 94 4.24 10.21 1.90
N ASP A 95 4.19 10.49 3.20
CA ASP A 95 3.03 11.10 3.85
C ASP A 95 3.00 12.64 3.73
N ASP A 96 4.05 13.25 3.18
CA ASP A 96 4.14 14.71 3.04
C ASP A 96 3.28 15.23 1.88
N SER A 97 2.76 14.32 1.04
CA SER A 97 1.94 14.64 -0.12
C SER A 97 0.83 13.63 -0.31
N ILE A 98 -0.40 14.13 -0.48
CA ILE A 98 -1.57 13.29 -0.79
C ILE A 98 -1.38 12.46 -2.06
N ILE A 99 -0.68 12.99 -3.07
CA ILE A 99 -0.42 12.27 -4.32
C ILE A 99 0.51 11.08 -4.04
N LEU A 100 1.57 11.29 -3.26
CA LEU A 100 2.49 10.22 -2.88
C LEU A 100 1.78 9.20 -1.99
N ALA A 101 1.01 9.65 -1.00
CA ALA A 101 0.25 8.75 -0.13
C ALA A 101 -0.70 7.84 -0.90
N ILE A 102 -1.48 8.36 -1.85
CA ILE A 102 -2.43 7.54 -2.64
C ILE A 102 -1.69 6.61 -3.62
N THR A 103 -0.58 7.04 -4.20
CA THR A 103 0.13 6.25 -5.23
C THR A 103 1.14 5.26 -4.65
N HIS A 104 1.58 5.47 -3.41
CA HIS A 104 2.64 4.68 -2.77
C HIS A 104 2.21 4.00 -1.47
N PHE A 105 0.94 4.02 -1.08
CA PHE A 105 0.44 3.50 0.21
C PHE A 105 1.03 4.24 1.41
N GLY A 106 0.79 5.56 1.47
CA GLY A 106 1.10 6.38 2.65
C GLY A 106 0.19 6.06 3.82
N SER A 107 0.59 6.48 5.02
CA SER A 107 -0.06 6.13 6.29
C SER A 107 -0.26 4.62 6.38
N HIS A 108 0.77 3.87 5.97
CA HIS A 108 0.71 2.43 5.74
C HIS A 108 0.30 1.68 6.99
N THR A 109 0.84 2.06 8.14
CA THR A 109 0.43 1.51 9.43
C THR A 109 -1.06 1.71 9.68
N LEU A 110 -1.58 2.91 9.43
CA LEU A 110 -3.00 3.20 9.56
C LEU A 110 -3.85 2.49 8.51
N HIS A 111 -3.33 2.24 7.31
CA HIS A 111 -4.00 1.42 6.31
C HIS A 111 -4.20 -0.01 6.81
N HIS A 112 -3.21 -0.61 7.47
CA HIS A 112 -3.36 -1.94 8.08
C HIS A 112 -4.31 -1.93 9.27
N LEU A 113 -4.28 -0.88 10.10
CA LEU A 113 -5.22 -0.72 11.23
C LEU A 113 -6.67 -0.39 10.78
N LEU A 114 -6.84 0.25 9.62
CA LEU A 114 -8.13 0.74 9.11
C LEU A 114 -8.23 0.48 7.59
N PRO A 115 -8.21 -0.78 7.14
CA PRO A 115 -8.07 -1.12 5.71
C PRO A 115 -9.25 -0.70 4.84
N THR A 116 -10.38 -0.40 5.47
CA THR A 116 -11.60 0.07 4.78
C THR A 116 -11.65 1.59 4.65
N VAL A 117 -10.74 2.33 5.27
CA VAL A 117 -10.69 3.80 5.19
C VAL A 117 -9.83 4.18 3.98
N ASP A 118 -10.35 5.07 3.14
CA ASP A 118 -9.63 5.57 1.97
C ASP A 118 -8.36 6.34 2.38
N HIS A 119 -7.28 6.19 1.61
CA HIS A 119 -6.00 6.86 1.88
C HIS A 119 -6.12 8.38 1.97
N HIS A 120 -7.11 8.97 1.30
CA HIS A 120 -7.44 10.38 1.43
C HIS A 120 -7.85 10.77 2.85
N TYR A 121 -8.60 9.90 3.54
CA TYR A 121 -9.11 10.15 4.88
C TYR A 121 -8.19 9.67 6.00
N LEU A 122 -7.24 8.75 5.73
CA LEU A 122 -6.31 8.25 6.77
C LEU A 122 -5.53 9.36 7.47
N SER A 123 -5.20 10.45 6.76
CA SER A 123 -4.51 11.62 7.33
C SER A 123 -5.26 12.25 8.52
N LEU A 124 -6.60 12.17 8.53
CA LEU A 124 -7.44 12.66 9.62
C LEU A 124 -7.32 11.80 10.89
N CYS A 125 -6.91 10.54 10.75
CA CYS A 125 -6.73 9.60 11.85
C CYS A 125 -5.35 9.69 12.50
N VAL A 126 -4.36 10.31 11.83
CA VAL A 126 -2.97 10.41 12.31
C VAL A 126 -2.86 11.01 13.72
N PRO A 127 -3.57 12.11 14.08
CA PRO A 127 -3.45 12.65 15.44
C PRO A 127 -3.90 11.68 16.53
N ALA A 128 -5.02 10.98 16.31
CA ALA A 128 -5.54 9.99 17.25
C ALA A 128 -4.60 8.76 17.34
N PHE A 129 -4.07 8.33 16.20
CA PHE A 129 -3.09 7.25 16.13
C PHE A 129 -1.82 7.56 16.95
N LEU A 130 -1.20 8.72 16.72
CA LEU A 130 0.03 9.12 17.43
C LEU A 130 -0.22 9.28 18.95
N GLN A 131 -1.38 9.80 19.33
CA GLN A 131 -1.77 9.89 20.74
C GLN A 131 -1.92 8.51 21.37
N THR A 132 -2.53 7.56 20.64
CA THR A 132 -2.68 6.17 21.09
C THR A 132 -1.31 5.49 21.23
N CYS A 133 -0.42 5.63 20.24
CA CYS A 133 0.96 5.14 20.33
C CYS A 133 1.67 5.67 21.59
N LYS A 134 1.49 6.96 21.91
CA LYS A 134 2.05 7.57 23.12
C LYS A 134 1.46 6.98 24.41
N GLU A 135 0.16 6.77 24.48
CA GLU A 135 -0.53 6.19 25.64
C GLU A 135 -0.05 4.76 25.94
N PHE A 136 0.22 3.98 24.90
CA PHE A 136 0.68 2.60 25.00
C PHE A 136 2.22 2.46 25.00
N GLY A 137 2.95 3.56 24.86
CA GLY A 137 4.42 3.55 24.83
C GLY A 137 5.01 2.84 23.60
N VAL A 138 4.28 2.84 22.48
CA VAL A 138 4.69 2.19 21.22
C VAL A 138 5.30 3.21 20.27
N SER A 139 6.42 2.88 19.65
CA SER A 139 7.05 3.75 18.65
C SER A 139 6.23 3.82 17.35
N SER A 140 6.01 5.05 16.89
CA SER A 140 5.44 5.39 15.58
C SER A 140 6.52 5.86 14.58
N ASP A 141 7.77 5.43 14.76
CA ASP A 141 8.88 5.86 13.92
C ASP A 141 8.67 5.45 12.46
N LYS A 142 9.10 6.34 11.57
CA LYS A 142 9.13 6.14 10.12
C LYS A 142 10.55 5.83 9.69
N TRP A 143 10.69 5.10 8.59
CA TRP A 143 12.00 4.85 7.99
C TRP A 143 12.09 5.40 6.57
N THR A 144 13.32 5.74 6.18
CA THR A 144 13.61 6.05 4.78
C THR A 144 13.46 4.80 3.91
N GLN A 145 13.12 5.00 2.63
CA GLN A 145 13.10 3.89 1.67
C GLN A 145 14.46 3.19 1.52
N TRP A 146 15.56 3.92 1.73
CA TRP A 146 16.89 3.34 1.68
C TRP A 146 17.13 2.37 2.83
N GLU A 147 16.66 2.70 4.04
CA GLU A 147 16.79 1.80 5.17
C GLU A 147 15.94 0.54 5.00
N LEU A 148 14.70 0.68 4.54
CA LEU A 148 13.84 -0.46 4.24
C LEU A 148 14.41 -1.37 3.15
N LEU A 149 15.00 -0.81 2.08
CA LEU A 149 15.62 -1.60 1.02
C LEU A 149 16.81 -2.41 1.56
N LYS A 150 17.71 -1.78 2.32
CA LYS A 150 18.81 -2.49 3.00
C LYS A 150 18.31 -3.54 3.97
N GLY A 151 17.27 -3.20 4.73
CA GLY A 151 16.60 -4.10 5.66
C GLY A 151 16.10 -5.35 5.00
N GLN A 152 15.43 -5.24 3.87
CA GLN A 152 14.94 -6.39 3.11
C GLN A 152 16.05 -7.39 2.79
N PHE A 153 17.21 -6.93 2.29
CA PHE A 153 18.34 -7.83 2.03
C PHE A 153 18.92 -8.46 3.30
N ARG A 154 19.01 -7.69 4.40
CA ARG A 154 19.43 -8.23 5.70
C ARG A 154 18.46 -9.30 6.19
N GLN A 155 17.15 -9.07 6.06
CA GLN A 155 16.10 -10.01 6.45
C GLN A 155 16.23 -11.32 5.66
N LEU A 156 16.48 -11.25 4.34
CA LEU A 156 16.68 -12.42 3.49
C LEU A 156 17.95 -13.20 3.83
N SER A 157 19.00 -12.55 4.36
CA SER A 157 20.24 -13.22 4.75
C SER A 157 20.16 -13.96 6.09
N ARG A 158 19.05 -13.81 6.82
CA ARG A 158 18.91 -14.34 8.17
C ARG A 158 18.66 -15.85 8.15
N THR A 159 19.36 -16.58 9.01
CA THR A 159 19.22 -18.04 9.18
C THR A 159 18.61 -18.44 10.52
N GLU A 160 18.42 -17.48 11.42
CA GLU A 160 17.93 -17.71 12.79
C GLU A 160 16.58 -17.02 13.01
N VAL A 161 15.77 -17.61 13.88
CA VAL A 161 14.50 -17.01 14.33
C VAL A 161 14.80 -15.80 15.22
N LYS A 162 14.00 -14.72 15.08
CA LYS A 162 14.12 -13.52 15.91
C LYS A 162 12.83 -13.27 16.68
N LYS A 163 12.98 -12.81 17.91
CA LYS A 163 11.89 -12.17 18.65
C LYS A 163 11.71 -10.75 18.12
N ASN A 164 10.62 -10.51 17.41
CA ASN A 164 10.50 -9.36 16.53
C ASN A 164 9.18 -8.62 16.74
N PHE A 165 9.22 -7.61 17.61
CA PHE A 165 8.10 -6.73 17.91
C PHE A 165 8.60 -5.39 18.48
N ARG A 166 7.80 -4.32 18.32
CA ARG A 166 8.08 -2.96 18.83
C ARG A 166 7.87 -2.84 20.33
#